data_AF-A0AAX1EK04-F1
#
_entry.id   AF-A0AAX1EK04-F1
#
_cell.length_a   1.000
_cell.length_b   1.000
_cell.length_c   1.000
_cell.angle_alpha   90.00
_cell.angle_beta   90.00
_cell.angle_gamma   90.00
#
_symmetry.space_group_name_H-M   'P 1'
#
loop_
_entity.id
_entity.type
_entity.pdbx_description
1 polymer ?
#
loop_
_entity_poly.entity_id
_entity_poly.type
_entity_poly.pdbx_seq_one_letter_code
_entity_poly.pdbx_strand_id
1 'polypeptide(L)'
;MPLKRTLSRWAVIFYGLGTILGAGIYVLVGKVAGHAGNFAPLAFLLASFIALFSVISYAELSSRFPKSAGEAFYIQKAFENNWLSTLVGWLVVFTGLVSAAVLARGFAGYLQLFFTLPVWLAVVLLVPCLGTVAIWGIKESAILIMLITLIEAGGLLFIIFLPGHELLKASNLWQAFTPVSIQEWSGIFSGAFIAFYAYVGFEDMVNVAEEIKSPEKNLPPAMFWVLALATLLYLLVALAIISTLSIEELTQSEAPLASFIEKKGYSPILIGLIGLIAVINGALVQMIMASRVLYGMAKQQNAPRALGWVNSFTQTPVLATVVVILIVLVFALWFDVEDLAKITSSIMLCVFIMIHLSLIKMKLRKTLPENAVVYSIFFPVTGAILSFFFLISQLWS
;
A
#
# COMPACT_ATOMS: atom_id res chain seq x y z
N MET A 1 6.22 1.55 -29.28
CA MET A 1 7.31 2.51 -29.03
C MET A 1 7.73 2.35 -27.57
N PRO A 2 9.03 2.32 -27.23
CA PRO A 2 9.47 2.28 -25.84
C PRO A 2 9.03 3.55 -25.10
N LEU A 3 8.66 3.43 -23.82
CA LEU A 3 8.30 4.57 -22.98
C LEU A 3 9.49 5.51 -22.77
N LYS A 4 9.22 6.82 -22.63
CA LYS A 4 10.27 7.83 -22.47
C LYS A 4 10.78 7.80 -21.02
N ARG A 5 12.08 7.50 -20.84
CA ARG A 5 12.75 7.51 -19.54
C ARG A 5 12.91 8.92 -18.99
N THR A 6 11.94 9.39 -18.23
CA THR A 6 11.87 10.78 -17.71
C THR A 6 12.09 10.86 -16.21
N LEU A 7 11.77 9.81 -15.44
CA LEU A 7 11.76 9.84 -13.99
C LEU A 7 13.18 9.72 -13.41
N SER A 8 13.52 10.69 -12.54
CA SER A 8 14.75 10.66 -11.75
C SER A 8 14.59 9.76 -10.53
N ARG A 9 15.69 9.39 -9.88
CA ARG A 9 15.68 8.63 -8.62
C ARG A 9 14.77 9.28 -7.56
N TRP A 10 14.86 10.60 -7.41
CA TRP A 10 14.05 11.34 -6.43
C TRP A 10 12.56 11.30 -6.76
N ALA A 11 12.19 11.49 -8.04
CA ALA A 11 10.80 11.39 -8.47
C ALA A 11 10.22 10.00 -8.18
N VAL A 12 11.02 8.95 -8.36
CA VAL A 12 10.62 7.57 -8.04
C VAL A 12 10.45 7.33 -6.54
N ILE A 13 11.30 7.94 -5.70
CA ILE A 13 11.13 7.87 -4.24
C ILE A 13 9.82 8.54 -3.80
N PHE A 14 9.52 9.75 -4.28
CA PHE A 14 8.25 10.39 -3.94
C PHE A 14 7.04 9.70 -4.55
N TYR A 15 7.17 9.12 -5.75
CA TYR A 15 6.14 8.27 -6.32
C TYR A 15 5.86 7.06 -5.41
N GLY A 16 6.90 6.33 -5.00
CA GLY A 16 6.75 5.17 -4.11
C GLY A 16 6.29 5.52 -2.70
N LEU A 17 6.63 6.71 -2.19
CA LEU A 17 6.02 7.21 -0.96
C LEU A 17 4.52 7.47 -1.15
N GLY A 18 4.09 8.03 -2.27
CA GLY A 18 2.68 8.30 -2.53
C GLY A 18 1.82 7.05 -2.66
N THR A 19 2.38 5.96 -3.15
CA THR A 19 1.67 4.67 -3.20
C THR A 19 1.51 4.02 -1.83
N ILE A 20 2.38 4.37 -0.87
CA ILE A 20 2.39 3.85 0.50
C ILE A 20 1.58 4.73 1.46
N LEU A 21 1.78 6.05 1.44
CA LEU A 21 1.30 6.99 2.45
C LEU A 21 -0.23 7.08 2.57
N GLY A 22 -1.01 6.61 1.59
CA GLY A 22 -2.48 6.73 1.51
C GLY A 22 -3.28 6.16 2.71
N ALA A 23 -4.14 5.16 2.47
CA ALA A 23 -5.04 4.66 3.53
C ALA A 23 -4.31 4.06 4.74
N GLY A 24 -3.05 3.63 4.56
CA GLY A 24 -2.23 3.03 5.60
C GLY A 24 -2.19 3.85 6.89
N ILE A 25 -1.68 5.09 6.83
CA ILE A 25 -1.58 5.92 8.04
C ILE A 25 -2.77 6.85 8.23
N TYR A 26 -3.37 7.34 7.15
CA TYR A 26 -4.50 8.27 7.25
C TYR A 26 -5.75 7.60 7.81
N VAL A 27 -5.97 6.31 7.53
CA VAL A 27 -7.21 5.61 7.88
C VAL A 27 -6.97 4.54 8.94
N LEU A 28 -5.93 3.72 8.78
CA LEU A 28 -5.79 2.52 9.61
C LEU A 28 -5.02 2.72 10.92
N VAL A 29 -4.37 3.86 11.16
CA VAL A 29 -3.59 4.09 12.38
C VAL A 29 -4.41 3.90 13.66
N GLY A 30 -5.69 4.30 13.66
CA GLY A 30 -6.60 4.10 14.79
C GLY A 30 -6.95 2.63 15.01
N LYS A 31 -7.14 1.86 13.92
CA LYS A 31 -7.41 0.41 13.99
C LYS A 31 -6.17 -0.37 14.45
N VAL A 32 -4.98 0.01 13.98
CA VAL A 32 -3.71 -0.56 14.48
C VAL A 32 -3.56 -0.31 15.98
N ALA A 33 -3.84 0.92 16.45
CA ALA A 33 -3.83 1.25 17.87
C ALA A 33 -4.91 0.52 18.67
N GLY A 34 -6.04 0.16 18.06
CA GLY A 34 -7.06 -0.68 18.70
C GLY A 34 -6.58 -2.07 19.10
N HIS A 35 -5.70 -2.66 18.28
CA HIS A 35 -5.11 -3.98 18.56
C HIS A 35 -3.83 -3.90 19.38
N ALA A 36 -2.94 -2.99 19.02
CA ALA A 36 -1.62 -2.86 19.67
C ALA A 36 -1.62 -1.94 20.89
N GLY A 37 -2.72 -1.22 21.15
CA GLY A 37 -2.77 -0.20 22.20
C GLY A 37 -1.68 0.86 22.01
N ASN A 38 -1.01 1.20 23.12
CA ASN A 38 0.13 2.12 23.11
C ASN A 38 1.36 1.57 22.36
N PHE A 39 1.36 0.30 21.98
CA PHE A 39 2.44 -0.33 21.21
C PHE A 39 2.24 -0.23 19.69
N ALA A 40 1.28 0.58 19.21
CA ALA A 40 1.07 0.83 17.77
C ALA A 40 2.36 1.20 17.01
N PRO A 41 3.29 2.02 17.54
CA PRO A 41 4.57 2.27 16.88
C PRO A 41 5.38 0.98 16.67
N LEU A 42 5.43 0.09 17.66
CA LEU A 42 6.13 -1.18 17.55
C LEU A 42 5.46 -2.12 16.54
N ALA A 43 4.13 -2.06 16.39
CA ALA A 43 3.40 -2.78 15.36
C ALA A 43 3.77 -2.30 13.94
N PHE A 44 3.87 -0.99 13.69
CA PHE A 44 4.39 -0.45 12.43
C PHE A 44 5.85 -0.86 12.19
N LEU A 45 6.69 -0.85 13.22
CA LEU A 45 8.09 -1.28 13.10
C LEU A 45 8.20 -2.76 12.71
N LEU A 46 7.39 -3.63 13.34
CA LEU A 46 7.34 -5.05 13.03
C LEU A 46 6.86 -5.29 11.59
N ALA A 47 5.80 -4.60 11.17
CA ALA A 47 5.29 -4.67 9.79
C ALA A 47 6.36 -4.23 8.76
N SER A 48 7.05 -3.12 9.04
CA SER A 48 8.18 -2.65 8.21
C SER A 48 9.32 -3.66 8.15
N PHE A 49 9.64 -4.31 9.26
CA PHE A 49 10.70 -5.30 9.32
C PHE A 49 10.40 -6.52 8.44
N ILE A 50 9.13 -6.96 8.41
CA ILE A 50 8.69 -8.03 7.51
C ILE A 50 8.75 -7.56 6.04
N ALA A 51 8.23 -6.35 5.76
CA ALA A 51 8.26 -5.76 4.42
C ALA A 51 9.68 -5.55 3.87
N LEU A 52 10.68 -5.33 4.73
CA LEU A 52 12.09 -5.16 4.34
C LEU A 52 12.61 -6.35 3.52
N PHE A 53 12.26 -7.59 3.89
CA PHE A 53 12.70 -8.76 3.14
C PHE A 53 12.08 -8.81 1.73
N SER A 54 10.82 -8.37 1.61
CA SER A 54 10.15 -8.21 0.31
C SER A 54 10.83 -7.14 -0.52
N VAL A 55 11.13 -5.97 0.07
CA VAL A 55 11.90 -4.90 -0.58
C VAL A 55 13.26 -5.40 -1.09
N ILE A 56 14.00 -6.18 -0.31
CA ILE A 56 15.29 -6.75 -0.75
C ILE A 56 15.09 -7.67 -1.97
N SER A 57 14.05 -8.49 -1.96
CA SER A 57 13.76 -9.42 -3.06
C SER A 57 13.32 -8.68 -4.33
N TYR A 58 12.48 -7.66 -4.19
CA TYR A 58 12.04 -6.80 -5.28
C TYR A 58 13.17 -5.93 -5.84
N ALA A 59 14.04 -5.40 -4.97
CA ALA A 59 15.20 -4.61 -5.37
C ALA A 59 16.13 -5.42 -6.28
N GLU A 60 16.39 -6.69 -5.93
CA GLU A 60 17.14 -7.58 -6.80
C GLU A 60 16.37 -7.93 -8.08
N LEU A 61 15.14 -8.42 -8.00
CA LEU A 61 14.36 -8.82 -9.18
C LEU A 61 14.15 -7.69 -10.19
N SER A 62 13.85 -6.48 -9.70
CA SER A 62 13.65 -5.30 -10.55
C SER A 62 14.94 -4.81 -11.20
N SER A 63 16.09 -5.01 -10.55
CA SER A 63 17.39 -4.75 -11.19
C SER A 63 17.74 -5.77 -12.28
N ARG A 64 17.29 -7.03 -12.11
CA ARG A 64 17.47 -8.11 -13.10
C ARG A 64 16.53 -7.94 -14.30
N PHE A 65 15.30 -7.53 -14.05
CA PHE A 65 14.22 -7.46 -15.05
C PHE A 65 13.40 -6.17 -14.89
N PRO A 66 13.90 -5.02 -15.36
CA PRO A 66 13.21 -3.73 -15.24
C PRO A 66 12.08 -3.62 -16.29
N LYS A 67 11.02 -4.41 -16.12
CA LYS A 67 9.84 -4.42 -17.00
C LYS A 67 8.58 -4.14 -16.19
N SER A 68 7.62 -3.46 -16.82
CA SER A 68 6.28 -3.28 -16.26
C SER A 68 5.55 -4.64 -16.14
N ALA A 69 4.65 -4.76 -15.14
CA ALA A 69 4.00 -6.01 -14.72
C ALA A 69 4.95 -7.00 -14.01
N GLY A 70 5.64 -6.51 -12.98
CA GLY A 70 6.74 -7.18 -12.29
C GLY A 70 6.40 -8.58 -11.76
N GLU A 71 5.35 -8.72 -10.96
CA GLU A 71 5.07 -9.93 -10.18
C GLU A 71 4.84 -11.15 -11.05
N ALA A 72 3.84 -11.05 -11.93
CA ALA A 72 3.48 -12.12 -12.85
C ALA A 72 4.66 -12.45 -13.78
N PHE A 73 5.43 -11.45 -14.20
CA PHE A 73 6.62 -11.63 -15.03
C PHE A 73 7.76 -12.34 -14.28
N TYR A 74 8.04 -11.98 -13.04
CA TYR A 74 9.08 -12.62 -12.21
C TYR A 74 8.76 -14.09 -11.98
N ILE A 75 7.50 -14.41 -11.70
CA ILE A 75 7.05 -15.80 -11.50
C ILE A 75 7.14 -16.59 -12.81
N GLN A 76 6.73 -15.99 -13.92
CA GLN A 76 6.86 -16.63 -15.23
C GLN A 76 8.32 -16.93 -15.55
N LYS A 77 9.24 -16.01 -15.25
CA LYS A 77 10.67 -16.20 -15.49
C LYS A 77 11.32 -17.20 -14.54
N ALA A 78 10.89 -17.27 -13.29
CA ALA A 78 11.44 -18.21 -12.33
C ALA A 78 10.90 -19.62 -12.53
N PHE A 79 9.60 -19.76 -12.77
CA PHE A 79 8.92 -21.06 -12.81
C PHE A 79 8.65 -21.61 -14.20
N GLU A 80 8.68 -20.78 -15.24
CA GLU A 80 8.29 -21.15 -16.61
C GLU A 80 6.87 -21.76 -16.67
N ASN A 81 5.99 -21.30 -15.77
CA ASN A 81 4.65 -21.83 -15.60
C ASN A 81 3.61 -20.71 -15.71
N ASN A 82 2.88 -20.71 -16.83
CA ASN A 82 1.84 -19.73 -17.14
C ASN A 82 0.70 -19.74 -16.12
N TRP A 83 0.36 -20.90 -15.55
CA TRP A 83 -0.73 -21.01 -14.58
C TRP A 83 -0.37 -20.29 -13.27
N LEU A 84 0.86 -20.48 -12.76
CA LEU A 84 1.33 -19.78 -11.56
C LEU A 84 1.43 -18.27 -11.78
N SER A 85 1.93 -17.85 -12.94
CA SER A 85 1.98 -16.43 -13.32
C SER A 85 0.58 -15.82 -13.38
N THR A 86 -0.38 -16.54 -13.95
CA THR A 86 -1.79 -16.13 -14.03
C THR A 86 -2.46 -16.05 -12.67
N LEU A 87 -2.22 -17.04 -11.80
CA LEU A 87 -2.74 -17.06 -10.44
C LEU A 87 -2.28 -15.82 -9.67
N VAL A 88 -0.99 -15.50 -9.71
CA VAL A 88 -0.49 -14.30 -9.03
C VAL A 88 -0.96 -13.02 -9.71
N GLY A 89 -1.11 -13.00 -11.04
CA GLY A 89 -1.76 -11.88 -11.73
C GLY A 89 -3.18 -11.62 -11.19
N TRP A 90 -3.98 -12.66 -10.99
CA TRP A 90 -5.29 -12.54 -10.34
C TRP A 90 -5.19 -12.06 -8.88
N LEU A 91 -4.25 -12.58 -8.09
CA LEU A 91 -4.04 -12.11 -6.71
C LEU A 91 -3.71 -10.61 -6.67
N VAL A 92 -2.88 -10.11 -7.58
CA VAL A 92 -2.55 -8.68 -7.72
C VAL A 92 -3.77 -7.85 -8.15
N VAL A 93 -4.62 -8.38 -9.04
CA VAL A 93 -5.89 -7.71 -9.35
C VAL A 93 -6.77 -7.63 -8.10
N PHE A 94 -6.91 -8.73 -7.36
CA PHE A 94 -7.71 -8.76 -6.14
C PHE A 94 -7.18 -7.82 -5.06
N THR A 95 -5.86 -7.68 -4.89
CA THR A 95 -5.30 -6.71 -3.93
C THR A 95 -5.64 -5.28 -4.33
N GLY A 96 -5.57 -4.94 -5.62
CA GLY A 96 -6.00 -3.63 -6.11
C GLY A 96 -7.49 -3.37 -5.85
N LEU A 97 -8.36 -4.37 -6.07
CA LEU A 97 -9.80 -4.26 -5.82
C LEU A 97 -10.11 -4.04 -4.33
N VAL A 98 -9.51 -4.84 -3.45
CA VAL A 98 -9.75 -4.74 -2.00
C VAL A 98 -9.12 -3.46 -1.44
N SER A 99 -7.92 -3.08 -1.90
CA SER A 99 -7.27 -1.83 -1.50
C SER A 99 -8.08 -0.60 -1.91
N ALA A 100 -8.63 -0.56 -3.13
CA ALA A 100 -9.54 0.50 -3.55
C ALA A 100 -10.79 0.59 -2.66
N ALA A 101 -11.29 -0.55 -2.14
CA ALA A 101 -12.39 -0.58 -1.19
C ALA A 101 -12.00 -0.04 0.20
N VAL A 102 -10.80 -0.37 0.72
CA VAL A 102 -10.23 0.21 1.96
C VAL A 102 -10.24 1.74 1.86
N LEU A 103 -9.71 2.25 0.74
CA LEU A 103 -9.61 3.67 0.46
C LEU A 103 -11.02 4.29 0.34
N ALA A 104 -11.94 3.71 -0.43
CA ALA A 104 -13.30 4.23 -0.56
C ALA A 104 -14.03 4.35 0.79
N ARG A 105 -13.84 3.40 1.71
CA ARG A 105 -14.36 3.49 3.08
C ARG A 105 -13.65 4.58 3.90
N GLY A 106 -12.32 4.68 3.80
CA GLY A 106 -11.55 5.74 4.47
C GLY A 106 -11.95 7.15 4.03
N PHE A 107 -12.36 7.32 2.77
CA PHE A 107 -12.87 8.59 2.25
C PHE A 107 -14.14 9.01 2.99
N ALA A 108 -15.04 8.06 3.26
CA ALA A 108 -16.27 8.35 3.99
C ALA A 108 -16.00 8.89 5.40
N GLY A 109 -14.95 8.42 6.08
CA GLY A 109 -14.53 8.92 7.39
C GLY A 109 -14.08 10.38 7.33
N TYR A 110 -13.22 10.74 6.39
CA TYR A 110 -12.77 12.14 6.22
C TYR A 110 -13.85 13.07 5.67
N LEU A 111 -14.79 12.56 4.86
CA LEU A 111 -15.87 13.36 4.28
C LEU A 111 -16.83 13.88 5.36
N GLN A 112 -16.98 13.14 6.47
CA GLN A 112 -17.84 13.51 7.59
C GLN A 112 -17.45 14.84 8.26
N LEU A 113 -16.20 15.29 8.09
CA LEU A 113 -15.74 16.61 8.54
C LEU A 113 -16.42 17.78 7.80
N PHE A 114 -16.96 17.52 6.61
CA PHE A 114 -17.56 18.53 5.73
C PHE A 114 -19.05 18.31 5.53
N PHE A 115 -19.46 17.04 5.41
CA PHE A 115 -20.83 16.65 5.13
C PHE A 115 -21.22 15.44 5.98
N THR A 116 -22.32 15.54 6.71
CA THR A 116 -22.88 14.43 7.50
C THR A 116 -23.64 13.46 6.59
N LEU A 117 -22.92 12.53 5.97
CA LEU A 117 -23.48 11.51 5.08
C LEU A 117 -23.25 10.10 5.64
N PRO A 118 -24.22 9.18 5.48
CA PRO A 118 -23.99 7.76 5.76
C PRO A 118 -22.85 7.21 4.91
N VAL A 119 -22.03 6.33 5.50
CA VAL A 119 -20.85 5.73 4.83
C VAL A 119 -21.21 5.08 3.50
N TRP A 120 -22.30 4.33 3.44
CA TRP A 120 -22.74 3.66 2.22
C TRP A 120 -23.02 4.65 1.07
N LEU A 121 -23.57 5.83 1.37
CA LEU A 121 -23.90 6.84 0.37
C LEU A 121 -22.62 7.50 -0.15
N ALA A 122 -21.68 7.83 0.73
CA ALA A 122 -20.37 8.37 0.33
C ALA A 122 -19.62 7.40 -0.60
N VAL A 123 -19.62 6.10 -0.29
CA VAL A 123 -19.01 5.05 -1.11
C VAL A 123 -19.71 4.92 -2.47
N VAL A 124 -21.05 4.86 -2.50
CA VAL A 124 -21.84 4.74 -3.73
C VAL A 124 -21.68 5.93 -4.66
N LEU A 125 -21.40 7.12 -4.12
CA LEU A 125 -21.10 8.31 -4.93
C LEU A 125 -19.65 8.33 -5.41
N LEU A 126 -18.70 8.00 -4.52
CA LEU A 126 -17.27 8.07 -4.82
C LEU A 126 -16.83 7.04 -5.86
N VAL A 127 -17.13 5.75 -5.65
CA VAL A 127 -16.54 4.68 -6.45
C VAL A 127 -16.94 4.78 -7.94
N PRO A 128 -18.20 5.03 -8.31
CA PRO A 128 -18.57 5.30 -9.70
C PRO A 128 -17.92 6.57 -10.24
N CYS A 129 -17.81 7.64 -9.43
CA CYS A 129 -17.13 8.87 -9.84
C CYS A 129 -15.66 8.59 -10.23
N LEU A 130 -14.89 7.95 -9.35
CA LEU A 130 -13.50 7.54 -9.65
C LEU A 130 -13.43 6.59 -10.85
N GLY A 131 -14.39 5.66 -10.95
CA GLY A 131 -14.52 4.77 -12.09
C GLY A 131 -14.73 5.50 -13.42
N THR A 132 -15.57 6.54 -13.44
CA THR A 132 -15.79 7.37 -14.64
C THR A 132 -14.54 8.16 -15.01
N VAL A 133 -13.80 8.68 -14.01
CA VAL A 133 -12.50 9.33 -14.23
C VAL A 133 -11.48 8.36 -14.84
N ALA A 134 -11.41 7.12 -14.32
CA ALA A 134 -10.57 6.08 -14.86
C ALA A 134 -10.97 5.67 -16.29
N ILE A 135 -12.28 5.61 -16.59
CA ILE A 135 -12.81 5.35 -17.94
C ILE A 135 -12.43 6.47 -18.90
N TRP A 136 -12.50 7.74 -18.48
CA TRP A 136 -12.11 8.88 -19.31
C TRP A 136 -10.63 8.82 -19.74
N GLY A 137 -9.82 8.02 -19.06
CA GLY A 137 -8.45 7.74 -19.47
C GLY A 137 -7.47 8.80 -19.04
N ILE A 138 -7.74 9.44 -17.89
CA ILE A 138 -6.72 10.22 -17.19
C ILE A 138 -5.57 9.26 -16.88
N LYS A 139 -4.48 9.40 -17.63
CA LYS A 139 -3.23 8.73 -17.33
C LYS A 139 -2.63 9.49 -16.17
N GLU A 140 -2.71 8.91 -14.98
CA GLU A 140 -2.00 9.43 -13.81
C GLU A 140 -0.52 9.61 -14.16
N SER A 141 -0.05 10.85 -14.05
CA SER A 141 1.35 11.17 -14.25
C SER A 141 2.09 10.86 -12.96
N ALA A 142 3.22 10.17 -13.04
CA ALA A 142 4.09 9.98 -11.87
C ALA A 142 4.50 11.31 -11.20
N ILE A 143 4.49 12.42 -11.95
CA ILE A 143 4.71 13.78 -11.42
C ILE A 143 3.53 14.23 -10.56
N LEU A 144 2.28 13.99 -10.99
CA LEU A 144 1.10 14.36 -10.22
C LEU A 144 1.05 13.58 -8.90
N ILE A 145 1.32 12.27 -8.95
CA ILE A 145 1.44 11.42 -7.76
C ILE A 145 2.49 12.00 -6.82
N MET A 146 3.69 12.31 -7.31
CA MET A 146 4.75 12.95 -6.50
C MET A 146 4.28 14.27 -5.86
N LEU A 147 3.56 15.14 -6.58
CA LEU A 147 3.07 16.40 -6.02
C LEU A 147 2.03 16.17 -4.92
N ILE A 148 1.12 15.21 -5.12
CA ILE A 148 0.16 14.80 -4.11
C ILE A 148 0.89 14.21 -2.90
N THR A 149 1.89 13.36 -3.09
CA THR A 149 2.72 12.82 -2.01
C THR A 149 3.38 13.93 -1.19
N LEU A 150 3.86 15.01 -1.83
CA LEU A 150 4.47 16.12 -1.10
C LEU A 150 3.46 16.82 -0.18
N ILE A 151 2.21 16.96 -0.64
CA ILE A 151 1.11 17.50 0.17
C ILE A 151 0.79 16.55 1.33
N GLU A 152 0.66 15.26 1.06
CA GLU A 152 0.42 14.22 2.06
C GLU A 152 1.52 14.17 3.13
N ALA A 153 2.78 14.14 2.70
CA ALA A 153 3.93 14.16 3.59
C ALA A 153 3.96 15.45 4.42
N GLY A 154 3.60 16.59 3.82
CA GLY A 154 3.44 17.87 4.53
C GLY A 154 2.39 17.79 5.63
N GLY A 155 1.24 17.17 5.36
CA GLY A 155 0.18 16.92 6.35
C GLY A 155 0.66 16.04 7.51
N LEU A 156 1.40 14.96 7.21
CA LEU A 156 1.99 14.09 8.24
C LEU A 156 3.06 14.81 9.05
N LEU A 157 3.92 15.61 8.42
CA LEU A 157 4.89 16.44 9.13
C LEU A 157 4.19 17.43 10.08
N PHE A 158 3.07 18.02 9.66
CA PHE A 158 2.27 18.87 10.54
C PHE A 158 1.77 18.11 11.77
N ILE A 159 1.26 16.87 11.61
CA ILE A 159 0.87 15.99 12.72
C ILE A 159 2.06 15.70 13.66
N ILE A 160 3.23 15.42 13.08
CA ILE A 160 4.44 15.08 13.85
C ILE A 160 4.96 16.28 14.66
N PHE A 161 4.94 17.49 14.09
CA PHE A 161 5.49 18.68 14.77
C PHE A 161 4.51 19.33 15.74
N LEU A 162 3.20 19.06 15.64
CA LEU A 162 2.19 19.70 16.48
C LEU A 162 2.35 19.45 17.99
N PRO A 163 2.65 18.23 18.47
CA PRO A 163 2.96 17.98 19.88
C PRO A 163 4.23 18.69 20.38
N GLY A 164 5.13 19.09 19.47
CA GLY A 164 6.39 19.76 19.81
C GLY A 164 7.19 19.02 20.88
N HIS A 165 7.54 19.74 21.96
CA HIS A 165 8.31 19.19 23.09
C HIS A 165 7.51 18.24 24.00
N GLU A 166 6.19 18.12 23.85
CA GLU A 166 5.37 17.20 24.65
C GLU A 166 5.71 15.75 24.32
N LEU A 167 6.04 15.47 23.06
CA LEU A 167 6.49 14.14 22.63
C LEU A 167 7.74 13.71 23.42
N LEU A 168 8.70 14.63 23.61
CA LEU A 168 9.94 14.38 24.33
C LEU A 168 9.78 14.29 25.86
N LYS A 169 8.68 14.82 26.40
CA LYS A 169 8.35 14.80 27.84
C LYS A 169 7.46 13.63 28.23
N ALA A 170 6.88 12.92 27.27
CA ALA A 170 6.11 11.73 27.55
C ALA A 170 7.04 10.66 28.14
N SER A 171 7.02 10.50 29.47
CA SER A 171 7.63 9.40 30.22
C SER A 171 7.24 8.01 29.68
N ASN A 172 6.19 7.98 28.86
CA ASN A 172 5.56 6.80 28.29
C ASN A 172 6.10 6.44 26.88
N LEU A 173 7.02 7.23 26.29
CA LEU A 173 7.64 6.85 25.01
C LEU A 173 8.37 5.50 25.11
N TRP A 174 9.11 5.29 26.20
CA TRP A 174 9.80 4.02 26.44
C TRP A 174 8.82 2.88 26.63
N GLN A 175 7.68 3.13 27.28
CA GLN A 175 6.63 2.12 27.48
C GLN A 175 6.06 1.63 26.15
N ALA A 176 5.97 2.48 25.12
CA ALA A 176 5.54 2.07 23.77
C ALA A 176 6.47 1.05 23.09
N PHE A 177 7.67 0.82 23.63
CA PHE A 177 8.67 -0.13 23.11
C PHE A 177 9.06 -1.24 24.08
N THR A 178 8.44 -1.30 25.26
CA THR A 178 8.76 -2.32 26.29
C THR A 178 7.52 -3.16 26.64
N PRO A 179 7.00 -3.98 25.71
CA PRO A 179 5.94 -4.93 26.03
C PRO A 179 6.48 -5.98 27.03
N VAL A 180 5.69 -6.28 28.05
CA VAL A 180 6.06 -7.16 29.17
C VAL A 180 5.24 -8.45 29.21
N SER A 181 4.06 -8.47 28.60
CA SER A 181 3.13 -9.60 28.62
C SER A 181 2.96 -10.26 27.24
N ILE A 182 2.53 -11.52 27.24
CA ILE A 182 2.22 -12.27 26.02
C ILE A 182 1.02 -11.63 25.29
N GLN A 183 0.06 -11.09 26.03
CA GLN A 183 -1.12 -10.40 25.50
C GLN A 183 -0.72 -9.14 24.73
N GLU A 184 0.21 -8.33 25.25
CA GLU A 184 0.73 -7.16 24.55
C GLU A 184 1.44 -7.56 23.26
N TRP A 185 2.28 -8.60 23.29
CA TRP A 185 2.90 -9.14 22.08
C TRP A 185 1.87 -9.62 21.06
N SER A 186 0.82 -10.33 21.50
CA SER A 186 -0.27 -10.77 20.63
C SER A 186 -0.98 -9.58 19.98
N GLY A 187 -1.25 -8.52 20.74
CA GLY A 187 -1.83 -7.26 20.22
C GLY A 187 -0.90 -6.55 19.22
N ILE A 188 0.40 -6.51 19.50
CA ILE A 188 1.42 -5.97 18.57
C ILE A 188 1.42 -6.75 17.26
N PHE A 189 1.40 -8.10 17.32
CA PHE A 189 1.37 -8.94 16.12
C PHE A 189 0.08 -8.73 15.30
N SER A 190 -1.08 -8.66 15.95
CA SER A 190 -2.37 -8.39 15.29
C SER A 190 -2.39 -7.00 14.65
N GLY A 191 -1.96 -5.98 15.40
CA GLY A 191 -1.83 -4.61 14.90
C GLY A 191 -0.82 -4.51 13.75
N ALA A 192 0.28 -5.25 13.81
CA ALA A 192 1.28 -5.28 12.76
C ALA A 192 0.71 -5.88 11.47
N PHE A 193 -0.21 -6.85 11.56
CA PHE A 193 -0.82 -7.46 10.39
C PHE A 193 -1.73 -6.48 9.64
N ILE A 194 -2.46 -5.64 10.39
CA ILE A 194 -3.22 -4.51 9.83
C ILE A 194 -2.25 -3.45 9.28
N ALA A 195 -1.22 -3.09 10.05
CA ALA A 195 -0.22 -2.10 9.66
C ALA A 195 0.60 -2.53 8.42
N PHE A 196 0.71 -3.83 8.14
CA PHE A 196 1.38 -4.35 6.96
C PHE A 196 0.77 -3.83 5.66
N TYR A 197 -0.56 -3.62 5.63
CA TYR A 197 -1.23 -2.96 4.52
C TYR A 197 -0.64 -1.57 4.24
N ALA A 198 -0.26 -0.82 5.28
CA ALA A 198 0.32 0.50 5.11
C ALA A 198 1.67 0.45 4.38
N TYR A 199 2.35 -0.70 4.33
CA TYR A 199 3.62 -0.86 3.60
C TYR A 199 3.45 -1.47 2.21
N VAL A 200 2.23 -1.83 1.82
CA VAL A 200 1.89 -2.25 0.46
C VAL A 200 1.92 -1.02 -0.45
N GLY A 201 2.64 -1.12 -1.56
CA GLY A 201 2.75 -0.04 -2.56
C GLY A 201 4.18 0.23 -3.06
N PHE A 202 5.23 -0.26 -2.40
CA PHE A 202 6.59 -0.16 -2.96
C PHE A 202 6.76 -1.01 -4.22
N GLU A 203 6.00 -2.11 -4.32
CA GLU A 203 5.99 -3.00 -5.46
C GLU A 203 5.43 -2.33 -6.72
N ASP A 204 4.51 -1.38 -6.56
CA ASP A 204 3.95 -0.59 -7.67
C ASP A 204 5.01 0.28 -8.36
N MET A 205 6.15 0.54 -7.70
CA MET A 205 7.29 1.22 -8.33
C MET A 205 7.86 0.44 -9.52
N VAL A 206 7.68 -0.89 -9.55
CA VAL A 206 8.09 -1.72 -10.69
C VAL A 206 7.24 -1.44 -11.93
N ASN A 207 5.98 -1.05 -11.75
CA ASN A 207 5.08 -0.81 -12.88
C ASN A 207 5.51 0.41 -13.71
N VAL A 208 6.23 1.36 -13.11
CA VAL A 208 6.81 2.52 -13.79
C VAL A 208 8.28 2.34 -14.16
N ALA A 209 8.86 1.14 -14.00
CA ALA A 209 10.28 0.87 -14.22
C ALA A 209 10.77 1.31 -15.61
N GLU A 210 9.94 1.18 -16.63
CA GLU A 210 10.27 1.58 -18.02
C GLU A 210 10.40 3.10 -18.20
N GLU A 211 9.83 3.90 -17.30
CA GLU A 211 9.89 5.38 -17.31
C GLU A 211 11.05 5.92 -16.47
N ILE A 212 11.73 5.07 -15.70
CA ILE A 212 12.85 5.45 -14.82
C ILE A 212 14.14 5.57 -15.64
N LYS A 213 14.93 6.61 -15.38
CA LYS A 213 16.30 6.71 -15.89
C LYS A 213 17.16 5.64 -15.22
N SER A 214 17.79 4.75 -15.97
CA SER A 214 18.64 3.66 -15.44
C SER A 214 17.97 2.87 -14.31
N PRO A 215 16.82 2.20 -14.59
CA PRO A 215 16.02 1.52 -13.57
C PRO A 215 16.83 0.51 -12.77
N GLU A 216 17.78 -0.18 -13.40
CA GLU A 216 18.64 -1.20 -12.79
C GLU A 216 19.47 -0.65 -11.63
N LYS A 217 19.79 0.66 -11.65
CA LYS A 217 20.60 1.35 -10.63
C LYS A 217 19.78 2.26 -9.72
N ASN A 218 18.64 2.74 -10.18
CA ASN A 218 17.85 3.75 -9.46
C ASN A 218 16.64 3.19 -8.74
N LEU A 219 16.04 2.11 -9.23
CA LEU A 219 14.86 1.49 -8.61
C LEU A 219 15.22 0.74 -7.30
N PRO A 220 16.30 -0.07 -7.23
CA PRO A 220 16.66 -0.77 -5.99
C PRO A 220 16.87 0.17 -4.79
N PRO A 221 17.75 1.19 -4.83
CA PRO A 221 17.92 2.08 -3.68
C PRO A 221 16.67 2.92 -3.38
N ALA A 222 15.84 3.23 -4.37
CA ALA A 222 14.61 3.97 -4.15
C ALA A 222 13.63 3.18 -3.27
N MET A 223 13.49 1.86 -3.47
CA MET A 223 12.63 1.02 -2.64
C MET A 223 13.04 1.02 -1.16
N PHE A 224 14.35 0.99 -0.87
CA PHE A 224 14.84 1.09 0.51
C PHE A 224 14.56 2.47 1.12
N TRP A 225 14.76 3.55 0.37
CA TRP A 225 14.46 4.90 0.83
C TRP A 225 12.96 5.08 1.11
N VAL A 226 12.11 4.56 0.22
CA VAL A 226 10.65 4.59 0.38
C VAL A 226 10.24 3.88 1.67
N LEU A 227 10.73 2.65 1.90
CA LEU A 227 10.43 1.91 3.13
C LEU A 227 10.94 2.66 4.37
N ALA A 228 12.19 3.12 4.36
CA ALA A 228 12.79 3.80 5.51
C ALA A 228 12.06 5.11 5.87
N LEU A 229 11.74 5.93 4.86
CA LEU A 229 11.03 7.20 5.05
C LEU A 229 9.58 6.97 5.49
N ALA A 230 8.87 6.01 4.90
CA ALA A 230 7.52 5.64 5.31
C ALA A 230 7.51 5.14 6.77
N THR A 231 8.43 4.26 7.14
CA THR A 231 8.55 3.76 8.52
C THR A 231 8.83 4.87 9.50
N LEU A 232 9.74 5.79 9.17
CA LEU A 232 10.01 6.95 10.02
C LEU A 232 8.75 7.80 10.21
N LEU A 233 8.04 8.13 9.13
CA LEU A 233 6.80 8.91 9.20
C LEU A 233 5.73 8.20 10.03
N TYR A 234 5.50 6.91 9.79
CA TYR A 234 4.48 6.14 10.49
C TYR A 234 4.77 5.98 11.97
N LEU A 235 6.03 5.75 12.35
CA LEU A 235 6.43 5.69 13.75
C LEU A 235 6.19 7.01 14.47
N LEU A 236 6.61 8.12 13.86
CA LEU A 236 6.46 9.45 14.47
C LEU A 236 4.99 9.87 14.56
N VAL A 237 4.18 9.57 13.53
CA VAL A 237 2.73 9.82 13.54
C VAL A 237 2.04 8.95 14.59
N ALA A 238 2.34 7.65 14.66
CA ALA A 238 1.78 6.75 15.67
C ALA A 238 2.11 7.25 17.09
N LEU A 239 3.35 7.65 17.34
CA LEU A 239 3.77 8.23 18.63
C LEU A 239 3.03 9.53 18.96
N ALA A 240 2.88 10.43 17.98
CA ALA A 240 2.13 11.67 18.17
C ALA A 240 0.68 11.40 18.57
N ILE A 241 0.03 10.47 17.89
CA ILE A 241 -1.38 10.16 18.08
C ILE A 241 -1.64 9.51 19.44
N ILE A 242 -0.90 8.45 19.80
CA ILE A 242 -1.09 7.76 21.09
C ILE A 242 -0.70 8.62 22.30
N SER A 243 0.14 9.65 22.09
CA SER A 243 0.49 10.58 23.17
C SER A 243 -0.63 11.56 23.53
N THR A 244 -1.65 11.68 22.66
CA THR A 244 -2.69 12.72 22.75
C THR A 244 -4.10 12.13 22.86
N LEU A 245 -4.39 11.07 22.12
CA LEU A 245 -5.69 10.40 22.11
C LEU A 245 -5.63 9.11 22.92
N SER A 246 -6.72 8.83 23.64
CA SER A 246 -6.93 7.52 24.26
C SER A 246 -7.19 6.45 23.19
N ILE A 247 -6.94 5.17 23.52
CA ILE A 247 -7.19 4.05 22.62
C ILE A 247 -8.68 3.94 22.25
N GLU A 248 -9.58 4.30 23.17
CA GLU A 248 -11.02 4.34 22.91
C GLU A 248 -11.38 5.42 21.88
N GLU A 249 -10.85 6.65 22.02
CA GLU A 249 -11.05 7.70 21.02
C GLU A 249 -10.49 7.30 19.65
N LEU A 250 -9.37 6.58 19.62
CA LEU A 250 -8.73 6.15 18.37
C LEU A 250 -9.51 5.07 17.62
N THR A 251 -10.12 4.15 18.35
CA THR A 251 -10.88 3.04 17.75
C THR A 251 -12.24 3.47 17.21
N GLN A 252 -12.84 4.48 17.84
CA GLN A 252 -14.12 5.07 17.45
C GLN A 252 -13.99 6.11 16.33
N SER A 253 -12.80 6.69 16.13
CA SER A 253 -12.60 7.68 15.07
C SER A 253 -12.44 7.02 13.69
N GLU A 254 -13.28 7.46 12.74
CA GLU A 254 -13.15 7.12 11.32
C GLU A 254 -12.11 7.99 10.58
N ALA A 255 -11.62 9.07 11.23
CA ALA A 255 -10.60 9.99 10.70
C ALA A 255 -9.59 10.35 11.82
N PRO A 256 -8.74 9.40 12.26
CA PRO A 256 -7.95 9.54 13.48
C PRO A 256 -6.98 10.73 13.46
N LEU A 257 -6.43 11.09 12.29
CA LEU A 257 -5.54 12.25 12.17
C LEU A 257 -6.31 13.57 12.37
N ALA A 258 -7.56 13.65 11.91
CA ALA A 258 -8.42 14.80 12.12
C ALA A 258 -8.82 14.93 13.59
N SER A 259 -9.23 13.83 14.22
CA SER A 259 -9.55 13.81 15.65
C SER A 259 -8.36 14.22 16.53
N PHE A 260 -7.15 13.87 16.13
CA PHE A 260 -5.93 14.31 16.82
C PHE A 260 -5.77 15.84 16.75
N ILE A 261 -5.98 16.45 15.57
CA ILE A 261 -5.92 17.91 15.38
C ILE A 261 -6.99 18.62 16.22
N GLU A 262 -8.21 18.11 16.23
CA GLU A 262 -9.31 18.63 17.06
C GLU A 262 -9.00 18.57 18.55
N LYS A 263 -8.45 17.44 19.02
CA LYS A 263 -8.07 17.27 20.43
C LYS A 263 -7.01 18.27 20.87
N LYS A 264 -6.11 18.67 19.95
CA LYS A 264 -5.12 19.73 20.17
C LYS A 264 -5.70 21.16 20.07
N GLY A 265 -6.99 21.31 19.77
CA GLY A 265 -7.69 22.60 19.70
C GLY A 265 -7.54 23.33 18.36
N TYR A 266 -7.08 22.65 17.31
CA TYR A 266 -6.93 23.21 15.98
C TYR A 266 -8.06 22.74 15.04
N SER A 267 -8.27 23.47 13.94
CA SER A 267 -9.26 23.07 12.93
C SER A 267 -8.78 21.83 12.14
N PRO A 268 -9.57 20.76 12.06
CA PRO A 268 -9.21 19.55 11.31
C PRO A 268 -9.35 19.71 9.80
N ILE A 269 -9.87 20.83 9.31
CA ILE A 269 -10.23 21.02 7.90
C ILE A 269 -9.04 20.77 6.97
N LEU A 270 -7.86 21.30 7.31
CA LEU A 270 -6.67 21.14 6.48
C LEU A 270 -6.25 19.68 6.37
N ILE A 271 -6.12 18.98 7.50
CA ILE A 271 -5.74 17.56 7.47
C ILE A 271 -6.84 16.70 6.86
N GLY A 272 -8.11 17.11 7.01
CA GLY A 272 -9.26 16.48 6.37
C GLY A 272 -9.19 16.56 4.85
N LEU A 273 -8.89 17.73 4.29
CA LEU A 273 -8.69 17.91 2.84
C LEU A 273 -7.51 17.08 2.32
N ILE A 274 -6.39 17.08 3.06
CA ILE A 274 -5.22 16.27 2.69
C ILE A 274 -5.59 14.78 2.70
N GLY A 275 -6.30 14.31 3.73
CA GLY A 275 -6.79 12.92 3.82
C GLY A 275 -7.72 12.55 2.67
N LEU A 276 -8.66 13.43 2.30
CA LEU A 276 -9.54 13.21 1.14
C LEU A 276 -8.75 13.09 -0.17
N ILE A 277 -7.79 13.98 -0.41
CA ILE A 277 -6.92 13.95 -1.59
C ILE A 277 -6.13 12.63 -1.62
N ALA A 278 -5.53 12.24 -0.49
CA ALA A 278 -4.72 11.04 -0.38
C ALA A 278 -5.52 9.78 -0.71
N VAL A 279 -6.72 9.69 -0.15
CA VAL A 279 -7.60 8.55 -0.33
C VAL A 279 -8.17 8.48 -1.74
N ILE A 280 -8.58 9.62 -2.32
CA ILE A 280 -9.05 9.70 -3.72
C ILE A 280 -7.94 9.23 -4.67
N ASN A 281 -6.73 9.77 -4.51
CA ASN A 281 -5.59 9.45 -5.34
C ASN A 281 -5.25 7.95 -5.25
N GLY A 282 -5.14 7.42 -4.03
CA GLY A 282 -4.89 6.00 -3.82
C GLY A 282 -5.96 5.12 -4.47
N ALA A 283 -7.24 5.43 -4.25
CA ALA A 283 -8.34 4.60 -4.78
C ALA A 283 -8.34 4.59 -6.31
N LEU A 284 -8.15 5.76 -6.92
CA LEU A 284 -8.08 5.91 -8.36
C LEU A 284 -6.91 5.12 -8.95
N VAL A 285 -5.71 5.21 -8.35
CA VAL A 285 -4.53 4.45 -8.77
C VAL A 285 -4.80 2.95 -8.72
N GLN A 286 -5.40 2.45 -7.64
CA GLN A 286 -5.70 1.03 -7.49
C GLN A 286 -6.74 0.53 -8.51
N MET A 287 -7.77 1.32 -8.80
CA MET A 287 -8.76 0.99 -9.84
C MET A 287 -8.17 0.98 -11.25
N ILE A 288 -7.28 1.94 -11.55
CA ILE A 288 -6.55 1.99 -12.83
C ILE A 288 -5.60 0.79 -12.95
N MET A 289 -4.87 0.45 -11.88
CA MET A 289 -3.96 -0.70 -11.83
C MET A 289 -4.74 -1.99 -12.11
N ALA A 290 -5.82 -2.26 -11.35
CA ALA A 290 -6.61 -3.48 -11.50
C ALA A 290 -7.20 -3.63 -12.92
N SER A 291 -7.75 -2.56 -13.49
CA SER A 291 -8.31 -2.59 -14.85
C SER A 291 -7.25 -2.82 -15.94
N ARG A 292 -6.04 -2.25 -15.78
CA ARG A 292 -4.91 -2.46 -16.71
C ARG A 292 -4.35 -3.87 -16.64
N VAL A 293 -4.20 -4.43 -15.44
CA VAL A 293 -3.73 -5.81 -15.25
C VAL A 293 -4.75 -6.80 -15.85
N LEU A 294 -6.05 -6.60 -15.60
CA LEU A 294 -7.12 -7.40 -16.22
C LEU A 294 -7.08 -7.35 -17.75
N TYR A 295 -6.91 -6.15 -18.34
CA TYR A 295 -6.74 -5.98 -19.78
C TYR A 295 -5.51 -6.74 -20.31
N GLY A 296 -4.36 -6.59 -19.64
CA GLY A 296 -3.12 -7.28 -20.00
C GLY A 296 -3.24 -8.81 -19.97
N MET A 297 -3.94 -9.33 -18.96
CA MET A 297 -4.23 -10.76 -18.81
C MET A 297 -5.22 -11.27 -19.88
N ALA A 298 -6.26 -10.50 -20.19
CA ALA A 298 -7.23 -10.86 -21.23
C ALA A 298 -6.56 -10.97 -22.61
N LYS A 299 -5.59 -10.09 -22.90
CA LYS A 299 -4.78 -10.14 -24.12
C LYS A 299 -3.89 -11.39 -24.21
N GLN A 300 -3.51 -11.95 -23.07
CA GLN A 300 -2.74 -13.19 -22.94
C GLN A 300 -3.61 -14.45 -22.79
N GLN A 301 -4.95 -14.33 -22.95
CA GLN A 301 -5.93 -15.40 -22.76
C GLN A 301 -6.00 -15.97 -21.33
N ASN A 302 -5.53 -15.20 -20.35
CA ASN A 302 -5.51 -15.55 -18.93
C ASN A 302 -6.69 -14.94 -18.14
N ALA A 303 -7.56 -14.18 -18.83
CA ALA A 303 -8.81 -13.62 -18.32
C ALA A 303 -9.87 -13.61 -19.44
N PRO A 304 -11.18 -13.44 -19.12
CA PRO A 304 -12.23 -13.38 -20.13
C PRO A 304 -11.93 -12.37 -21.24
N ARG A 305 -12.02 -12.80 -22.51
CA ARG A 305 -11.64 -11.99 -23.69
C ARG A 305 -12.34 -10.64 -23.76
N ALA A 306 -13.58 -10.55 -23.25
CA ALA A 306 -14.34 -9.31 -23.20
C ALA A 306 -13.62 -8.19 -22.42
N LEU A 307 -12.88 -8.53 -21.35
CA LEU A 307 -12.11 -7.57 -20.55
C LEU A 307 -10.90 -6.98 -21.32
N GLY A 308 -10.52 -7.61 -22.44
CA GLY A 308 -9.47 -7.14 -23.33
C GLY A 308 -9.93 -6.07 -24.33
N TRP A 309 -11.23 -5.74 -24.36
CA TRP A 309 -11.76 -4.73 -25.27
C TRP A 309 -11.44 -3.31 -24.81
N VAL A 310 -10.96 -2.47 -25.73
CA VAL A 310 -10.57 -1.07 -25.49
C VAL A 310 -11.49 -0.16 -26.30
N ASN A 311 -12.01 0.88 -25.64
CA ASN A 311 -12.85 1.89 -26.30
C ASN A 311 -11.99 2.79 -27.22
N SER A 312 -12.47 3.06 -28.43
CA SER A 312 -11.74 3.81 -29.46
C SER A 312 -11.60 5.31 -29.15
N PHE A 313 -12.49 5.89 -28.34
CA PHE A 313 -12.45 7.30 -27.96
C PHE A 313 -11.55 7.52 -26.75
N THR A 314 -11.81 6.80 -25.64
CA THR A 314 -11.05 6.98 -24.39
C THR A 314 -9.72 6.23 -24.37
N GLN A 315 -9.52 5.26 -25.27
CA GLN A 315 -8.32 4.40 -25.29
C GLN A 315 -8.12 3.61 -23.97
N THR A 316 -9.22 3.32 -23.26
CA THR A 316 -9.24 2.59 -21.99
C THR A 316 -10.08 1.31 -22.06
N PRO A 317 -9.79 0.29 -21.22
CA PRO A 317 -10.55 -0.95 -21.15
C PRO A 317 -11.84 -0.78 -20.32
N VAL A 318 -12.85 -0.11 -20.90
CA VAL A 318 -14.08 0.32 -20.20
C VAL A 318 -14.78 -0.83 -19.48
N LEU A 319 -14.92 -2.00 -20.11
CA LEU A 319 -15.59 -3.14 -19.48
C LEU A 319 -14.82 -3.64 -18.26
N ALA A 320 -13.49 -3.68 -18.31
CA ALA A 320 -12.67 -4.05 -17.17
C ALA A 320 -12.84 -3.04 -16.03
N THR A 321 -12.89 -1.74 -16.34
CA THR A 321 -13.13 -0.70 -15.32
C THR A 321 -14.53 -0.80 -14.71
N VAL A 322 -15.57 -1.12 -15.49
CA VAL A 322 -16.92 -1.36 -14.96
C VAL A 322 -16.94 -2.55 -14.00
N VAL A 323 -16.29 -3.66 -14.36
CA VAL A 323 -16.16 -4.82 -13.47
C VAL A 323 -15.42 -4.46 -12.18
N VAL A 324 -14.34 -3.67 -12.28
CA VAL A 324 -13.62 -3.13 -11.11
C VAL A 324 -14.55 -2.30 -10.22
N ILE A 325 -15.31 -1.35 -10.77
CA ILE A 325 -16.27 -0.51 -10.02
C ILE A 325 -17.26 -1.39 -9.24
N LEU A 326 -17.85 -2.39 -9.90
CA LEU A 326 -18.85 -3.25 -9.28
C LEU A 326 -18.26 -4.07 -8.11
N ILE A 327 -17.07 -4.63 -8.29
CA ILE A 327 -16.43 -5.44 -7.24
C ILE A 327 -15.97 -4.55 -6.08
N VAL A 328 -15.39 -3.37 -6.36
CA VAL A 328 -14.99 -2.41 -5.32
C VAL A 328 -16.21 -1.94 -4.52
N LEU A 329 -17.34 -1.66 -5.17
CA LEU A 329 -18.59 -1.31 -4.49
C LEU A 329 -19.06 -2.43 -3.56
N VAL A 330 -19.07 -3.68 -4.03
CA VAL A 330 -19.47 -4.82 -3.20
C VAL A 330 -18.57 -4.93 -1.98
N PHE A 331 -17.25 -4.89 -2.15
CA PHE A 331 -16.32 -4.99 -1.02
C PHE A 331 -16.44 -3.81 -0.05
N ALA A 332 -16.51 -2.58 -0.56
CA ALA A 332 -16.59 -1.38 0.28
C ALA A 332 -17.92 -1.27 1.04
N LEU A 333 -19.00 -1.89 0.56
CA LEU A 333 -20.31 -1.87 1.23
C LEU A 333 -20.51 -3.01 2.21
N TRP A 334 -19.83 -4.15 2.03
CA TRP A 334 -20.02 -5.34 2.86
C TRP A 334 -18.97 -5.53 3.96
N PHE A 335 -17.79 -4.95 3.79
CA PHE A 335 -16.69 -5.14 4.73
C PHE A 335 -16.27 -3.81 5.35
N ASP A 336 -15.79 -3.89 6.58
CA ASP A 336 -15.18 -2.74 7.26
C ASP A 336 -13.72 -2.56 6.85
N VAL A 337 -13.19 -1.37 7.11
CA VAL A 337 -11.83 -0.97 6.70
C VAL A 337 -10.77 -1.95 7.22
N GLU A 338 -10.95 -2.44 8.45
CA GLU A 338 -10.02 -3.37 9.08
C GLU A 338 -9.99 -4.73 8.37
N ASP A 339 -11.16 -5.31 8.07
CA ASP A 339 -11.26 -6.60 7.37
C ASP A 339 -10.67 -6.50 5.96
N LEU A 340 -10.97 -5.40 5.25
CA LEU A 340 -10.40 -5.14 3.93
C LEU A 340 -8.87 -5.01 3.99
N ALA A 341 -8.32 -4.36 5.02
CA ALA A 341 -6.88 -4.28 5.23
C ALA A 341 -6.27 -5.65 5.52
N LYS A 342 -6.89 -6.46 6.39
CA LYS A 342 -6.47 -7.84 6.68
C LYS A 342 -6.49 -8.74 5.44
N ILE A 343 -7.55 -8.66 4.63
CA ILE A 343 -7.65 -9.40 3.36
C ILE A 343 -6.51 -8.98 2.42
N THR A 344 -6.28 -7.67 2.27
CA THR A 344 -5.20 -7.16 1.40
C THR A 344 -3.83 -7.63 1.88
N SER A 345 -3.52 -7.49 3.17
CA SER A 345 -2.28 -8.00 3.78
C SER A 345 -2.10 -9.50 3.51
N SER A 346 -3.16 -10.30 3.70
CA SER A 346 -3.13 -11.74 3.47
C SER A 346 -2.77 -12.09 2.02
N ILE A 347 -3.43 -11.45 1.06
CA ILE A 347 -3.16 -11.69 -0.36
C ILE A 347 -1.74 -11.23 -0.72
N MET A 348 -1.30 -10.07 -0.23
CA MET A 348 0.04 -9.56 -0.50
C MET A 348 1.13 -10.43 0.10
N LEU A 349 0.93 -11.01 1.29
CA LEU A 349 1.86 -11.98 1.87
C LEU A 349 1.96 -13.23 0.99
N CYS A 350 0.84 -13.75 0.45
CA CYS A 350 0.87 -14.84 -0.53
C CYS A 350 1.67 -14.47 -1.78
N VAL A 351 1.47 -13.26 -2.31
CA VAL A 351 2.24 -12.76 -3.46
C VAL A 351 3.73 -12.68 -3.12
N PHE A 352 4.09 -12.11 -1.97
CA PHE A 352 5.48 -11.97 -1.54
C PHE A 352 6.18 -13.30 -1.29
N ILE A 353 5.49 -14.30 -0.73
CA ILE A 353 6.00 -15.68 -0.66
C ILE A 353 6.37 -16.18 -2.06
N MET A 354 5.49 -16.00 -3.05
CA MET A 354 5.78 -16.39 -4.44
C MET A 354 6.94 -15.61 -5.06
N ILE A 355 7.11 -14.33 -4.72
CA ILE A 355 8.25 -13.52 -5.13
C ILE A 355 9.56 -14.03 -4.52
N HIS A 356 9.57 -14.32 -3.22
CA HIS A 356 10.72 -14.90 -2.54
C HIS A 356 11.13 -16.24 -3.15
N LEU A 357 10.16 -17.13 -3.36
CA LEU A 357 10.39 -18.44 -3.99
C LEU A 357 10.90 -18.29 -5.43
N SER A 358 10.40 -17.29 -6.18
CA SER A 358 10.88 -16.97 -7.52
C SER A 358 12.36 -16.59 -7.49
N LEU A 359 12.76 -15.69 -6.60
CA LEU A 359 14.15 -15.27 -6.47
C LEU A 359 15.07 -16.41 -6.00
N ILE A 360 14.62 -17.23 -5.04
CA ILE A 360 15.34 -18.43 -4.59
C ILE A 360 15.60 -19.36 -5.78
N LYS A 361 14.57 -19.71 -6.54
CA LYS A 361 14.67 -20.61 -7.69
C LYS A 361 15.64 -20.07 -8.75
N MET A 362 15.62 -18.76 -9.02
CA MET A 362 16.56 -18.13 -9.95
C MET A 362 18.00 -18.16 -9.46
N LYS A 363 18.23 -17.93 -8.16
CA LYS A 363 19.58 -18.03 -7.57
C LYS A 363 20.12 -19.47 -7.61
N LEU A 364 19.28 -20.47 -7.34
CA LEU A 364 19.66 -21.88 -7.41
C LEU A 364 20.03 -22.34 -8.83
N ARG A 365 19.42 -21.74 -9.86
CA ARG A 365 19.76 -21.96 -11.28
C ARG A 365 21.04 -21.26 -11.74
N LYS A 366 21.72 -20.51 -10.85
CA LYS A 366 22.92 -19.70 -11.14
C LYS A 366 22.78 -18.76 -12.34
N THR A 367 21.56 -18.28 -12.63
CA THR A 367 21.37 -17.20 -13.60
C THR A 367 21.86 -15.90 -12.95
N LEU A 368 23.12 -15.56 -13.20
CA LEU A 368 23.77 -14.32 -12.77
C LEU A 368 23.69 -13.30 -13.92
N PRO A 369 22.91 -12.21 -13.78
CA PRO A 369 22.94 -11.12 -14.74
C PRO A 369 24.16 -10.23 -14.49
N GLU A 370 24.78 -9.74 -15.56
CA GLU A 370 26.04 -8.96 -15.52
C GLU A 370 25.91 -7.59 -14.86
N ASN A 371 24.69 -7.02 -14.74
CA ASN A 371 24.44 -5.65 -14.29
C ASN A 371 23.41 -5.50 -13.15
N ALA A 372 23.07 -6.58 -12.45
CA ALA A 372 22.06 -6.54 -11.39
C ALA A 372 22.68 -6.46 -9.98
N VAL A 373 21.91 -5.90 -9.04
CA VAL A 373 22.25 -5.99 -7.63
C VAL A 373 21.96 -7.41 -7.15
N VAL A 374 22.91 -8.03 -6.44
CA VAL A 374 22.77 -9.40 -5.93
C VAL A 374 22.90 -9.39 -4.43
N TYR A 375 21.83 -9.79 -3.73
CA TYR A 375 21.84 -9.98 -2.28
C TYR A 375 22.06 -11.45 -1.90
N SER A 376 22.32 -11.71 -0.62
CA SER A 376 22.43 -13.10 -0.13
C SER A 376 21.11 -13.86 -0.31
N ILE A 377 21.18 -15.15 -0.64
CA ILE A 377 19.99 -16.04 -0.69
C ILE A 377 19.30 -16.16 0.67
N PHE A 378 20.00 -15.84 1.77
CA PHE A 378 19.44 -15.76 3.11
C PHE A 378 18.21 -14.83 3.17
N PHE A 379 18.25 -13.68 2.50
CA PHE A 379 17.16 -12.70 2.57
C PHE A 379 15.83 -13.22 2.01
N PRO A 380 15.74 -13.73 0.77
CA PRO A 380 14.47 -14.27 0.29
C PRO A 380 14.03 -15.55 1.04
N VAL A 381 14.94 -16.36 1.58
CA VAL A 381 14.56 -17.53 2.41
C VAL A 381 13.91 -17.07 3.71
N THR A 382 14.54 -16.15 4.43
CA THR A 382 13.99 -15.58 5.66
C THR A 382 12.69 -14.83 5.38
N GLY A 383 12.62 -14.07 4.28
CA GLY A 383 11.40 -13.39 3.85
C GLY A 383 10.23 -14.35 3.59
N ALA A 384 10.48 -15.47 2.91
CA ALA A 384 9.45 -16.49 2.68
C ALA A 384 8.94 -17.10 3.99
N ILE A 385 9.85 -17.44 4.91
CA ILE A 385 9.51 -18.02 6.22
C ILE A 385 8.72 -17.02 7.06
N LEU A 386 9.21 -15.77 7.16
CA LEU A 386 8.54 -14.72 7.94
C LEU A 386 7.16 -14.38 7.36
N SER A 387 7.04 -14.24 6.03
CA SER A 387 5.75 -13.96 5.38
C SER A 387 4.76 -15.10 5.59
N PHE A 388 5.22 -16.35 5.50
CA PHE A 388 4.39 -17.53 5.76
C PHE A 388 3.97 -17.63 7.23
N PHE A 389 4.90 -17.42 8.16
CA PHE A 389 4.60 -17.39 9.58
C PHE A 389 3.58 -16.30 9.91
N PHE A 390 3.76 -15.10 9.37
CA PHE A 390 2.88 -13.97 9.61
C PHE A 390 1.48 -14.18 9.03
N LEU A 391 1.39 -14.78 7.84
CA LEU A 391 0.12 -15.19 7.24
C LEU A 391 -0.60 -16.24 8.09
N ILE A 392 0.11 -17.26 8.57
CA ILE A 392 -0.48 -18.29 9.41
C ILE A 392 -0.90 -17.71 10.74
N SER A 393 -0.11 -16.84 11.38
CA SER A 393 -0.44 -16.29 12.69
C SER A 393 -1.80 -15.57 12.70
N GLN A 394 -2.24 -15.04 11.56
CA GLN A 394 -3.54 -14.41 11.41
C GLN A 394 -4.72 -15.40 11.34
N LEU A 395 -4.49 -16.66 10.95
CA LEU A 395 -5.54 -17.67 10.92
C LEU A 395 -5.93 -18.16 12.32
N TRP A 396 -5.11 -17.85 13.33
CA TRP A 396 -5.29 -18.27 14.73
C TRP A 396 -5.60 -17.10 15.68
N SER A 397 -5.65 -15.86 15.17
CA SER A 397 -6.04 -14.65 15.90
C SER A 397 -7.45 -14.21 15.53
#